data_AF-A0A0F7TJD4-F1
#
_entry.id   AF-A0A0F7TJD4-F1
#
_cell.length_a   1.000
_cell.length_b   1.000
_cell.length_c   1.000
_cell.angle_alpha   90.00
_cell.angle_beta   90.00
_cell.angle_gamma   90.00
#
_symmetry.space_group_name_H-M   'P 1'
#
loop_
_entity.id
_entity.type
_entity.pdbx_description
1 polymer ?
#
loop_
_entity_poly.entity_id
_entity_poly.type
_entity_poly.pdbx_seq_one_letter_code
_entity_poly.pdbx_strand_id
1 'polypeptide(L)'
;MGTQYMMQVGLASGMSATEGMYPAHPQYVDPNLSDPTHMLPENVVPNSRSRIAVRGYGGKDVLIPYLSIGTWAWGDKATFNYDPTVDLPLIHAAWEKLKSVGLTFVDTAQSYGNGESERICGTLFKGKPRDAFVVQTKWFSGGLSNTLMQSRGPKARLKESLNRLGLDYVDIYLVHGPIHGSSIATVAEGMAECLEEGMTRAVGVANYSTEEMIKIDEELAKSNVPLGVSQCEYSVIRRVPEVSGMIRECKRRGICFQGFASLGEGRLTGKYIQRAPEHSKIQ
;
A
#
# COMPACT_ATOMS: atom_id res chain seq x y z
N MET A 1 14.79 -3.77 17.27
CA MET A 1 13.74 -4.81 17.16
C MET A 1 12.44 -4.22 17.67
N GLY A 2 11.49 -3.79 16.83
CA GLY A 2 10.26 -3.20 17.39
C GLY A 2 9.13 -2.84 16.43
N THR A 3 9.41 -2.19 15.31
CA THR A 3 8.36 -1.71 14.39
C THR A 3 7.74 -2.82 13.55
N GLN A 4 8.58 -3.72 13.04
CA GLN A 4 8.17 -4.87 12.25
C GLN A 4 7.36 -5.89 13.07
N TYR A 5 7.76 -6.17 14.31
CA TYR A 5 7.00 -7.07 15.20
C TYR A 5 5.62 -6.52 15.55
N MET A 6 5.45 -5.20 15.74
CA MET A 6 4.11 -4.64 15.98
C MET A 6 3.19 -4.74 14.75
N MET A 7 3.72 -4.52 13.55
CA MET A 7 2.99 -4.75 12.30
C MET A 7 2.62 -6.23 12.12
N GLN A 8 3.55 -7.13 12.44
CA GLN A 8 3.34 -8.59 12.41
C GLN A 8 2.29 -9.02 13.42
N VAL A 9 2.31 -8.52 14.66
CA VAL A 9 1.28 -8.84 15.66
C VAL A 9 -0.08 -8.33 15.20
N GLY A 10 -0.15 -7.15 14.59
CA GLY A 10 -1.38 -6.66 13.95
C GLY A 10 -1.90 -7.60 12.87
N LEU A 11 -1.11 -7.83 11.82
CA LEU A 11 -1.54 -8.62 10.67
C LEU A 11 -1.74 -10.12 10.99
N ALA A 12 -0.88 -10.72 11.83
CA ALA A 12 -0.95 -12.14 12.21
C ALA A 12 -2.05 -12.45 13.23
N SER A 13 -2.47 -11.48 14.06
CA SER A 13 -3.71 -11.61 14.87
C SER A 13 -4.98 -11.40 14.04
N GLY A 14 -4.83 -11.25 12.73
CA GLY A 14 -5.92 -11.02 11.81
C GLY A 14 -6.51 -9.63 11.82
N MET A 15 -5.88 -8.69 12.53
CA MET A 15 -6.11 -7.29 12.33
C MET A 15 -5.43 -6.88 11.02
N SER A 16 -6.17 -6.97 9.89
CA SER A 16 -6.06 -5.87 8.91
C SER A 16 -6.18 -4.61 9.75
N ALA A 17 -5.14 -3.77 9.82
CA ALA A 17 -4.76 -3.01 11.02
C ALA A 17 -5.78 -2.00 11.62
N THR A 18 -7.07 -2.10 11.28
CA THR A 18 -8.21 -1.33 11.79
C THR A 18 -9.58 -2.03 11.75
N GLU A 19 -9.83 -3.09 10.97
CA GLU A 19 -11.19 -3.62 10.83
C GLU A 19 -11.24 -5.16 10.83
N GLY A 20 -11.41 -5.74 12.03
CA GLY A 20 -11.85 -7.13 12.27
C GLY A 20 -10.78 -8.22 12.18
N MET A 21 -10.99 -9.36 12.85
CA MET A 21 -10.10 -10.54 12.78
C MET A 21 -10.37 -11.39 11.53
N TYR A 22 -9.42 -12.22 11.10
CA TYR A 22 -9.70 -13.26 10.09
C TYR A 22 -10.70 -14.28 10.65
N PRO A 23 -11.89 -14.47 10.04
CA PRO A 23 -12.72 -15.60 10.39
C PRO A 23 -12.05 -16.88 9.86
N ALA A 24 -12.09 -17.97 10.65
CA ALA A 24 -11.60 -19.28 10.20
C ALA A 24 -12.31 -19.78 8.93
N HIS A 25 -13.55 -19.31 8.72
CA HIS A 25 -14.35 -19.55 7.53
C HIS A 25 -14.83 -18.21 6.97
N PRO A 26 -14.31 -17.76 5.82
CA PRO A 26 -14.80 -16.55 5.15
C PRO A 26 -16.29 -16.71 4.87
N GLN A 27 -17.10 -15.77 5.35
CA GLN A 27 -18.52 -15.74 5.01
C GLN A 27 -18.69 -15.19 3.59
N TYR A 28 -19.67 -15.73 2.86
CA TYR A 28 -20.09 -15.12 1.61
C TYR A 28 -20.60 -13.70 1.88
N VAL A 29 -20.25 -12.77 1.01
CA VAL A 29 -20.83 -11.43 1.03
C VAL A 29 -22.24 -11.52 0.49
N ASP A 30 -23.20 -10.95 1.24
CA ASP A 30 -24.56 -10.76 0.76
C ASP A 30 -24.51 -10.06 -0.61
N PRO A 31 -25.09 -10.63 -1.68
CA PRO A 31 -25.12 -10.01 -3.00
C PRO A 31 -25.67 -8.58 -3.01
N ASN A 32 -26.53 -8.21 -2.06
CA ASN A 32 -27.06 -6.84 -1.92
C ASN A 32 -26.03 -5.86 -1.36
N LEU A 33 -25.01 -6.36 -0.65
CA LEU A 33 -23.87 -5.57 -0.17
C LEU A 33 -22.73 -5.54 -1.19
N SER A 34 -22.74 -6.45 -2.17
CA SER A 34 -21.86 -6.40 -3.33
C SER A 34 -22.30 -5.23 -4.19
N ASP A 35 -21.45 -4.22 -4.35
CA ASP A 35 -21.85 -3.00 -5.06
C ASP A 35 -21.18 -2.92 -6.45
N PRO A 36 -21.80 -3.49 -7.50
CA PRO A 36 -21.24 -3.48 -8.84
C PRO A 36 -21.09 -2.07 -9.41
N THR A 37 -21.81 -1.07 -8.89
CA THR A 37 -21.72 0.31 -9.38
C THR A 37 -20.40 0.98 -8.99
N HIS A 38 -19.67 0.42 -8.03
CA HIS A 38 -18.39 0.91 -7.57
C HIS A 38 -17.19 0.08 -8.05
N MET A 39 -17.46 -1.01 -8.78
CA MET A 39 -16.44 -1.78 -9.50
C MET A 39 -16.08 -1.13 -10.83
N LEU A 40 -14.96 -1.57 -11.41
CA LEU A 40 -14.66 -1.24 -12.80
C LEU A 40 -15.75 -1.84 -13.70
N PRO A 41 -16.27 -1.07 -14.69
CA PRO A 41 -17.21 -1.61 -15.67
C PRO A 41 -16.64 -2.86 -16.36
N GLU A 42 -17.48 -3.84 -16.69
CA GLU A 42 -17.04 -5.11 -17.29
C GLU A 42 -16.28 -4.94 -18.61
N ASN A 43 -16.54 -3.86 -19.34
CA ASN A 43 -15.85 -3.53 -20.59
C ASN A 43 -14.48 -2.86 -20.37
N VAL A 44 -14.12 -2.51 -19.13
CA VAL A 44 -12.80 -1.97 -18.78
C VAL A 44 -11.89 -3.13 -18.41
N VAL A 45 -11.01 -3.51 -19.34
CA VAL A 45 -9.94 -4.48 -19.11
C VAL A 45 -8.60 -3.74 -19.08
N PRO A 46 -8.05 -3.44 -17.90
CA PRO A 46 -6.76 -2.77 -17.81
C PRO A 46 -5.66 -3.62 -18.44
N ASN A 47 -4.81 -2.97 -19.24
CA ASN A 47 -3.56 -3.55 -19.71
C ASN A 47 -2.38 -2.86 -19.02
N SER A 48 -1.16 -3.30 -19.32
CA SER A 48 0.05 -2.77 -18.67
C SER A 48 0.33 -1.28 -18.95
N ARG A 49 -0.31 -0.69 -19.97
CA ARG A 49 -0.24 0.73 -20.31
C ARG A 49 -1.42 1.54 -19.76
N SER A 50 -2.48 0.90 -19.28
CA SER A 50 -3.60 1.59 -18.64
C SER A 50 -3.10 2.38 -17.43
N ARG A 51 -3.63 3.59 -17.25
CA ARG A 51 -3.29 4.48 -16.14
C ARG A 51 -4.55 5.01 -15.46
N ILE A 52 -4.46 5.22 -14.15
CA ILE A 52 -5.45 5.90 -13.32
C ILE A 52 -4.81 7.18 -12.79
N ALA A 53 -5.57 8.26 -12.76
CA ALA A 53 -5.16 9.50 -12.11
C ALA A 53 -5.43 9.42 -10.61
N VAL A 54 -4.37 9.62 -9.81
CA VAL A 54 -4.44 9.88 -8.38
C VAL A 54 -4.32 11.38 -8.17
N ARG A 55 -5.28 11.96 -7.42
CA ARG A 55 -5.28 13.40 -7.15
C ARG A 55 -3.98 13.82 -6.47
N GLY A 56 -3.26 14.74 -7.10
CA GLY A 56 -2.02 15.29 -6.60
C GLY A 56 -2.14 16.73 -6.13
N TYR A 57 -1.12 17.20 -5.41
CA TYR A 57 -1.08 18.56 -4.90
C TYR A 57 -0.98 19.60 -6.02
N GLY A 58 -1.69 20.72 -5.89
CA GLY A 58 -1.73 21.78 -6.88
C GLY A 58 -2.33 21.37 -8.24
N GLY A 59 -3.20 20.36 -8.27
CA GLY A 59 -3.85 19.86 -9.50
C GLY A 59 -2.94 19.04 -10.40
N LYS A 60 -1.79 18.57 -9.89
CA LYS A 60 -0.81 17.78 -10.62
C LYS A 60 -1.00 16.30 -10.31
N ASP A 61 -1.97 15.68 -10.97
CA ASP A 61 -2.30 14.27 -10.75
C ASP A 61 -1.12 13.34 -11.06
N VAL A 62 -1.02 12.27 -10.27
CA VAL A 62 -0.06 11.19 -10.47
C VAL A 62 -0.73 10.08 -11.28
N LEU A 63 -0.16 9.74 -12.43
CA LEU A 63 -0.65 8.64 -13.26
C LEU A 63 -0.04 7.31 -12.82
N ILE A 64 -0.85 6.42 -12.28
CA ILE A 64 -0.42 5.10 -11.80
C ILE A 64 -0.95 3.96 -12.67
N PRO A 65 -0.21 2.87 -12.85
CA PRO A 65 -0.75 1.61 -13.38
C PRO A 65 -1.82 1.01 -12.47
N TYR A 66 -2.67 0.14 -13.03
CA TYR A 66 -3.69 -0.62 -12.28
C TYR A 66 -3.10 -1.70 -11.35
N LEU A 67 -1.84 -2.07 -11.56
CA LEU A 67 -1.13 -3.06 -10.75
C LEU A 67 0.13 -2.42 -10.17
N SER A 68 0.33 -2.58 -8.87
CA SER A 68 1.57 -2.23 -8.19
C SER A 68 2.35 -3.47 -7.78
N ILE A 69 3.66 -3.30 -7.63
CA ILE A 69 4.60 -4.29 -7.13
C ILE A 69 4.76 -4.02 -5.64
N GLY A 70 4.12 -4.84 -4.81
CA GLY A 70 4.31 -4.80 -3.36
C GLY A 70 5.66 -5.42 -2.98
N THR A 71 6.43 -4.70 -2.18
CA THR A 71 7.83 -5.05 -1.85
C THR A 71 8.05 -5.45 -0.39
N TRP A 72 6.98 -5.83 0.30
CA TRP A 72 7.02 -6.19 1.73
C TRP A 72 8.00 -7.34 2.03
N ALA A 73 8.04 -8.35 1.17
CA ALA A 73 8.95 -9.49 1.34
C ALA A 73 10.43 -9.16 1.07
N TRP A 74 10.73 -8.04 0.40
CA TRP A 74 12.08 -7.73 -0.04
C TRP A 74 12.91 -7.21 1.15
N GLY A 75 14.00 -7.90 1.48
CA GLY A 75 14.85 -7.54 2.62
C GLY A 75 14.32 -8.03 3.98
N ASP A 76 13.16 -8.71 4.02
CA ASP A 76 12.56 -9.19 5.26
C ASP A 76 12.99 -10.62 5.61
N LYS A 77 14.00 -10.72 6.47
CA LYS A 77 14.51 -11.99 6.99
C LYS A 77 13.60 -12.67 8.00
N ALA A 78 12.81 -11.90 8.76
CA ALA A 78 12.07 -12.43 9.90
C ALA A 78 10.76 -13.10 9.47
N THR A 79 10.07 -12.53 8.47
CA THR A 79 8.78 -13.03 8.01
C THR A 79 8.92 -13.95 6.80
N PHE A 80 9.78 -13.57 5.85
CA PHE A 80 9.86 -14.21 4.54
C PHE A 80 11.16 -14.98 4.33
N ASN A 81 12.01 -15.08 5.36
CA ASN A 81 13.31 -15.74 5.30
C ASN A 81 14.20 -15.22 4.15
N TYR A 82 14.14 -13.91 3.88
CA TYR A 82 14.91 -13.29 2.80
C TYR A 82 16.40 -13.63 2.87
N ASP A 83 16.95 -14.15 1.77
CA ASP A 83 18.36 -14.41 1.56
C ASP A 83 18.86 -13.55 0.38
N PRO A 84 19.75 -12.56 0.61
CA PRO A 84 20.24 -11.70 -0.45
C PRO A 84 21.02 -12.45 -1.55
N THR A 85 21.57 -13.64 -1.27
CA THR A 85 22.31 -14.42 -2.27
C THR A 85 21.38 -15.12 -3.27
N VAL A 86 20.16 -15.44 -2.83
CA VAL A 86 19.16 -16.15 -3.63
C VAL A 86 18.11 -15.18 -4.20
N ASP A 87 17.56 -14.33 -3.35
CA ASP A 87 16.38 -13.53 -3.67
C ASP A 87 16.73 -12.25 -4.46
N LEU A 88 17.85 -11.60 -4.16
CA LEU A 88 18.20 -10.34 -4.83
C LEU A 88 18.35 -10.51 -6.36
N PRO A 89 19.06 -11.53 -6.88
CA PRO A 89 19.09 -11.79 -8.32
C PRO A 89 17.71 -12.02 -8.94
N LEU A 90 16.81 -12.73 -8.22
CA LEU A 90 15.44 -13.00 -8.67
C LEU A 90 14.59 -11.72 -8.70
N ILE A 91 14.75 -10.84 -7.70
CA ILE A 91 14.10 -9.53 -7.65
C ILE A 91 14.54 -8.69 -8.85
N HIS A 92 15.84 -8.62 -9.15
CA HIS A 92 16.35 -7.92 -10.33
C HIS A 92 15.79 -8.48 -11.64
N ALA A 93 15.74 -9.81 -11.79
CA ALA A 93 15.18 -10.46 -12.97
C ALA A 93 13.67 -10.17 -13.12
N ALA A 94 12.91 -10.23 -12.03
CA ALA A 94 11.49 -9.89 -12.01
C ALA A 94 11.24 -8.43 -12.38
N TRP A 95 12.04 -7.50 -11.83
CA TRP A 95 11.97 -6.08 -12.16
C TRP A 95 12.18 -5.82 -13.65
N GLU A 96 13.23 -6.36 -14.27
CA GLU A 96 13.47 -6.15 -15.69
C GLU A 96 12.34 -6.74 -16.56
N LYS A 97 11.75 -7.88 -16.15
CA LYS A 97 10.57 -8.43 -16.83
C LYS A 97 9.36 -7.51 -16.73
N LEU A 98 9.01 -7.03 -15.53
CA LEU A 98 7.86 -6.16 -15.28
C LEU A 98 8.01 -4.80 -15.99
N LYS A 99 9.22 -4.24 -15.92
CA LYS A 99 9.59 -3.02 -16.63
C LYS A 99 9.47 -3.17 -18.14
N SER A 100 9.87 -4.31 -18.72
CA SER A 100 9.75 -4.55 -20.17
C SER A 100 8.31 -4.50 -20.69
N VAL A 101 7.32 -4.72 -19.82
CA VAL A 101 5.90 -4.64 -20.17
C VAL A 101 5.22 -3.36 -19.67
N GLY A 102 5.95 -2.45 -19.00
CA GLY A 102 5.42 -1.16 -18.51
C GLY A 102 4.76 -1.20 -17.14
N LEU A 103 4.99 -2.27 -16.37
CA LEU A 103 4.58 -2.40 -14.97
C LEU A 103 5.71 -1.90 -14.06
N THR A 104 5.68 -0.61 -13.74
CA THR A 104 6.77 0.08 -13.04
C THR A 104 6.30 0.87 -11.81
N PHE A 105 5.17 0.47 -11.22
CA PHE A 105 4.69 1.06 -9.97
C PHE A 105 5.09 0.20 -8.78
N VAL A 106 5.95 0.74 -7.91
CA VAL A 106 6.50 0.05 -6.74
C VAL A 106 5.87 0.61 -5.48
N ASP A 107 5.33 -0.27 -4.64
CA ASP A 107 4.83 0.01 -3.30
C ASP A 107 5.79 -0.58 -2.26
N THR A 108 6.41 0.28 -1.47
CA THR A 108 7.33 -0.07 -0.37
C THR A 108 6.91 0.63 0.92
N ALA A 109 7.70 0.49 1.98
CA ALA A 109 7.50 1.23 3.23
C ALA A 109 8.79 1.28 4.02
N GLN A 110 8.95 2.32 4.84
CA GLN A 110 10.07 2.44 5.77
C GLN A 110 10.25 1.22 6.68
N SER A 111 9.14 0.59 7.10
CA SER A 111 9.19 -0.54 8.04
C SER A 111 9.56 -1.87 7.39
N TYR A 112 9.49 -2.00 6.06
CA TYR A 112 9.75 -3.27 5.36
C TYR A 112 11.23 -3.64 5.39
N GLY A 113 11.55 -4.80 5.97
CA GLY A 113 12.93 -5.24 6.19
C GLY A 113 13.76 -4.22 6.99
N ASN A 114 13.14 -3.41 7.86
CA ASN A 114 13.79 -2.28 8.54
C ASN A 114 14.45 -1.29 7.54
N GLY A 115 13.75 -0.98 6.46
CA GLY A 115 14.17 -0.09 5.38
C GLY A 115 15.01 -0.78 4.31
N GLU A 116 15.29 -2.09 4.44
CA GLU A 116 16.03 -2.82 3.41
C GLU A 116 15.27 -2.95 2.09
N SER A 117 13.93 -3.06 2.17
CA SER A 117 13.08 -3.01 0.97
C SER A 117 13.31 -1.74 0.16
N GLU A 118 13.39 -0.58 0.81
CA GLU A 118 13.67 0.70 0.15
C GLU A 118 15.08 0.75 -0.46
N ARG A 119 16.09 0.16 0.20
CA ARG A 119 17.46 0.08 -0.37
C ARG A 119 17.50 -0.80 -1.60
N ILE A 120 16.84 -1.96 -1.57
CA ILE A 120 16.70 -2.85 -2.73
C ILE A 120 16.00 -2.10 -3.86
N CYS A 121 14.89 -1.42 -3.59
CA CYS A 121 14.21 -0.60 -4.60
C CYS A 121 15.14 0.46 -5.20
N GLY A 122 15.95 1.13 -4.37
CA GLY A 122 16.93 2.10 -4.84
C GLY A 122 17.96 1.52 -5.83
N THR A 123 18.38 0.26 -5.67
CA THR A 123 19.26 -0.39 -6.65
C THR A 123 18.56 -0.63 -8.00
N LEU A 124 17.25 -0.89 -8.00
CA LEU A 124 16.44 -1.09 -9.20
C LEU A 124 16.24 0.21 -10.00
N PHE A 125 16.18 1.35 -9.31
CA PHE A 125 15.95 2.68 -9.90
C PHE A 125 17.22 3.36 -10.38
N LYS A 126 18.38 2.94 -9.88
CA LYS A 126 19.67 3.58 -10.16
C LYS A 126 19.94 3.70 -11.66
N GLY A 127 20.25 4.92 -12.09
CA GLY A 127 20.57 5.24 -13.48
C GLY A 127 19.37 5.18 -14.44
N LYS A 128 18.14 5.15 -13.92
CA LYS A 128 16.91 5.22 -14.74
C LYS A 128 16.33 6.64 -14.69
N PRO A 129 15.67 7.10 -15.77
CA PRO A 129 14.90 8.35 -15.73
C PRO A 129 13.84 8.30 -14.64
N ARG A 130 13.64 9.41 -13.91
CA ARG A 130 12.72 9.45 -12.76
C ARG A 130 11.26 9.21 -13.16
N ASP A 131 10.88 9.60 -14.36
CA ASP A 131 9.55 9.41 -14.93
C ASP A 131 9.30 8.00 -15.50
N ALA A 132 10.30 7.11 -15.48
CA ALA A 132 10.16 5.72 -15.93
C ALA A 132 9.41 4.82 -14.94
N PHE A 133 9.24 5.27 -13.69
CA PHE A 133 8.65 4.49 -12.62
C PHE A 133 7.84 5.37 -11.65
N VAL A 134 6.90 4.74 -10.96
CA VAL A 134 6.11 5.34 -9.87
C VAL A 134 6.54 4.69 -8.57
N VAL A 135 6.80 5.49 -7.54
CA VAL A 135 7.17 5.00 -6.20
C VAL A 135 6.19 5.49 -5.16
N GLN A 136 5.69 4.54 -4.39
CA GLN A 136 4.91 4.78 -3.19
C GLN A 136 5.67 4.25 -1.97
N THR A 137 5.84 5.08 -0.95
CA THR A 137 6.34 4.64 0.37
C THR A 137 5.41 5.10 1.49
N LYS A 138 5.64 4.63 2.72
CA LYS A 138 4.73 4.82 3.84
C LYS A 138 5.47 5.25 5.09
N TRP A 139 4.94 6.29 5.73
CA TRP A 139 5.32 6.71 7.06
C TRP A 139 4.80 5.72 8.10
N PHE A 140 5.71 5.16 8.90
CA PHE A 140 5.34 4.38 10.07
C PHE A 140 5.59 5.20 11.33
N SER A 141 4.55 5.33 12.17
CA SER A 141 4.55 6.12 13.40
C SER A 141 5.32 5.47 14.56
N GLY A 142 5.71 4.20 14.47
CA GLY A 142 6.44 3.52 15.54
C GLY A 142 7.90 3.98 15.68
N GLY A 143 8.40 3.98 16.92
CA GLY A 143 9.78 4.35 17.27
C GLY A 143 9.87 5.65 18.09
N LEU A 144 10.87 5.72 18.97
CA LEU A 144 11.02 6.77 20.00
C LEU A 144 11.06 8.21 19.43
N SER A 145 11.58 8.36 18.21
CA SER A 145 11.66 9.66 17.51
C SER A 145 10.30 10.21 17.06
N ASN A 146 9.35 9.35 16.70
CA ASN A 146 7.98 9.78 16.38
C ASN A 146 7.19 10.17 17.63
N THR A 147 7.50 9.55 18.78
CA THR A 147 6.91 9.90 20.09
C THR A 147 7.38 11.27 20.57
N LEU A 148 8.64 11.65 20.31
CA LEU A 148 9.24 12.90 20.79
C LEU A 148 9.08 14.08 19.81
N MET A 149 8.78 13.83 18.53
CA MET A 149 8.65 14.86 17.48
C MET A 149 7.38 14.68 16.65
N GLN A 150 6.22 14.78 17.32
CA GLN A 150 4.91 14.36 16.81
C GLN A 150 4.47 15.04 15.50
N SER A 151 4.81 16.31 15.24
CA SER A 151 4.48 17.04 13.99
C SER A 151 5.53 16.90 12.88
N ARG A 152 6.80 16.69 13.24
CA ARG A 152 7.91 16.57 12.27
C ARG A 152 8.18 15.12 11.83
N GLY A 153 7.45 14.16 12.39
CA GLY A 153 7.60 12.72 12.14
C GLY A 153 7.52 12.35 10.66
N PRO A 154 6.40 12.66 9.95
CA PRO A 154 6.24 12.27 8.55
C PRO A 154 7.37 12.78 7.65
N LYS A 155 7.76 14.05 7.81
CA LYS A 155 8.81 14.71 7.04
C LYS A 155 10.19 14.14 7.29
N ALA A 156 10.60 14.03 8.56
CA ALA A 156 11.91 13.48 8.90
C ALA A 156 12.06 12.04 8.37
N ARG A 157 11.00 11.24 8.50
CA ARG A 157 10.94 9.87 8.02
C ARG A 157 10.98 9.76 6.51
N LEU A 158 10.29 10.65 5.80
CA LEU A 158 10.37 10.69 4.34
C LEU A 158 11.78 11.04 3.86
N LYS A 159 12.51 11.97 4.52
CA LYS A 159 13.92 12.25 4.19
C LYS A 159 14.80 11.00 4.32
N GLU A 160 14.60 10.21 5.37
CA GLU A 160 15.32 8.95 5.54
C GLU A 160 14.96 7.92 4.45
N SER A 161 13.68 7.82 4.09
CA SER A 161 13.20 6.94 3.00
C SER A 161 13.78 7.35 1.64
N LEU A 162 13.77 8.64 1.32
CA LEU A 162 14.35 9.20 0.10
C LEU A 162 15.85 8.90 -0.01
N ASN A 163 16.59 9.00 1.10
CA ASN A 163 18.00 8.61 1.15
C ASN A 163 18.18 7.11 0.85
N ARG A 164 17.40 6.23 1.48
CA ARG A 164 17.47 4.77 1.20
C ARG A 164 17.11 4.43 -0.25
N LEU A 165 16.13 5.12 -0.82
CA LEU A 165 15.70 4.95 -2.20
C LEU A 165 16.67 5.59 -3.21
N GLY A 166 17.50 6.54 -2.78
CA GLY A 166 18.34 7.34 -3.67
C GLY A 166 17.53 8.23 -4.61
N LEU A 167 16.42 8.82 -4.11
CA LEU A 167 15.50 9.66 -4.88
C LEU A 167 15.32 11.02 -4.22
N ASP A 168 15.02 12.05 -5.01
CA ASP A 168 14.68 13.38 -4.50
C ASP A 168 13.20 13.47 -4.05
N TYR A 169 12.33 12.66 -4.65
CA TYR A 169 10.90 12.59 -4.31
C TYR A 169 10.30 11.21 -4.61
N VAL A 170 9.24 10.86 -3.87
CA VAL A 170 8.33 9.74 -4.20
C VAL A 170 7.06 10.27 -4.85
N ASP A 171 6.35 9.45 -5.62
CA ASP A 171 5.12 9.90 -6.26
C ASP A 171 3.97 9.99 -5.28
N ILE A 172 3.87 9.00 -4.38
CA ILE A 172 2.81 8.91 -3.38
C ILE A 172 3.42 8.60 -2.02
N TYR A 173 3.00 9.35 -0.99
CA TYR A 173 3.42 9.09 0.40
C TYR A 173 2.21 8.77 1.26
N LEU A 174 2.22 7.59 1.90
CA LEU A 174 1.10 7.15 2.73
C LEU A 174 1.39 7.25 4.23
N VAL A 175 0.35 7.44 5.03
CA VAL A 175 0.38 7.07 6.45
C VAL A 175 0.12 5.56 6.57
N HIS A 176 1.00 4.79 7.19
CA HIS A 176 0.93 3.31 7.16
C HIS A 176 -0.20 2.71 8.04
N GLY A 177 -0.76 3.50 8.96
CA GLY A 177 -1.87 3.10 9.84
C GLY A 177 -2.25 4.24 10.80
N PRO A 178 -3.47 4.24 11.35
CA PRO A 178 -3.99 5.35 12.16
C PRO A 178 -3.45 5.36 13.59
N ILE A 179 -2.76 4.30 14.00
CA ILE A 179 -2.16 4.20 15.33
C ILE A 179 -0.92 5.08 15.37
N HIS A 180 -1.10 6.34 15.76
CA HIS A 180 -0.01 7.28 16.00
C HIS A 180 -0.29 8.11 17.26
N GLY A 181 0.74 8.41 18.04
CA GLY A 181 0.59 9.24 19.26
C GLY A 181 0.24 10.70 18.97
N SER A 182 0.35 11.12 17.70
CA SER A 182 -0.02 12.45 17.21
C SER A 182 -1.53 12.57 16.95
N SER A 183 -2.07 13.78 16.88
CA SER A 183 -3.43 13.99 16.37
C SER A 183 -3.49 13.78 14.84
N ILE A 184 -4.66 13.45 14.29
CA ILE A 184 -4.86 13.35 12.83
C ILE A 184 -4.51 14.68 12.15
N ALA A 185 -4.88 15.82 12.75
CA ALA A 185 -4.54 17.15 12.24
C ALA A 185 -3.03 17.38 12.15
N THR A 186 -2.28 16.96 13.18
CA THR A 186 -0.81 17.05 13.21
C THR A 186 -0.16 16.19 12.13
N VAL A 187 -0.71 14.99 11.87
CA VAL A 187 -0.23 14.14 10.77
C VAL A 187 -0.55 14.79 9.42
N ALA A 188 -1.76 15.31 9.25
CA ALA A 188 -2.16 16.01 8.02
C ALA A 188 -1.25 17.20 7.70
N GLU A 189 -0.90 18.01 8.71
CA GLU A 189 0.06 19.12 8.58
C GLU A 189 1.44 18.62 8.12
N GLY A 190 1.98 17.57 8.76
CA GLY A 190 3.27 17.01 8.36
C GLY A 190 3.28 16.39 6.94
N MET A 191 2.14 15.85 6.49
CA MET A 191 1.97 15.35 5.12
C MET A 191 1.87 16.50 4.12
N ALA A 192 1.18 17.59 4.47
CA ALA A 192 1.11 18.82 3.67
C ALA A 192 2.50 19.46 3.50
N GLU A 193 3.30 19.56 4.57
CA GLU A 193 4.68 20.06 4.48
C GLU A 193 5.53 19.24 3.48
N CYS A 194 5.35 17.92 3.42
CA CYS A 194 6.09 17.07 2.48
C CYS A 194 5.73 17.37 1.01
N LEU A 195 4.48 17.75 0.74
CA LEU A 195 4.04 18.18 -0.58
C LEU A 195 4.60 19.56 -0.93
N GLU A 196 4.55 20.49 0.02
CA GLU A 196 5.07 21.85 -0.14
C GLU A 196 6.60 21.87 -0.41
N GLU A 197 7.36 21.00 0.27
CA GLU A 197 8.80 20.81 0.01
C GLU A 197 9.10 20.01 -1.28
N GLY A 198 8.07 19.54 -2.00
CA GLY A 198 8.23 18.78 -3.24
C GLY A 198 8.78 17.35 -3.05
N MET A 199 8.76 16.84 -1.81
CA MET A 199 9.25 15.50 -1.47
C MET A 199 8.28 14.39 -1.90
N THR A 200 7.01 14.73 -2.09
CA THR A 200 5.99 13.86 -2.67
C THR A 200 5.03 14.64 -3.57
N ARG A 201 4.30 13.97 -4.47
CA ARG A 201 3.30 14.59 -5.36
C ARG A 201 1.86 14.38 -4.91
N ALA A 202 1.59 13.24 -4.28
CA ALA A 202 0.31 12.91 -3.67
C ALA A 202 0.53 12.30 -2.29
N VAL A 203 -0.54 12.34 -1.48
CA VAL A 203 -0.57 11.73 -0.15
C VAL A 203 -1.73 10.76 -0.03
N GLY A 204 -1.64 9.83 0.90
CA GLY A 204 -2.69 8.86 1.15
C GLY A 204 -2.60 8.23 2.53
N VAL A 205 -3.45 7.24 2.76
CA VAL A 205 -3.46 6.44 3.98
C VAL A 205 -3.50 4.97 3.66
N ALA A 206 -3.02 4.16 4.58
CA ALA A 206 -3.12 2.71 4.54
C ALA A 206 -3.74 2.21 5.84
N ASN A 207 -4.61 1.21 5.75
CA ASN A 207 -5.26 0.57 6.89
C ASN A 207 -6.08 1.52 7.78
N TYR A 208 -6.77 2.52 7.22
CA TYR A 208 -7.69 3.38 8.00
C TYR A 208 -9.10 2.79 7.96
N SER A 209 -9.90 2.99 9.01
CA SER A 209 -11.35 2.79 8.92
C SER A 209 -11.98 3.83 7.99
N THR A 210 -13.24 3.61 7.57
CA THR A 210 -13.95 4.59 6.74
C THR A 210 -14.04 5.95 7.43
N GLU A 211 -14.37 5.98 8.72
CA GLU A 211 -14.47 7.20 9.52
C GLU A 211 -13.12 7.89 9.71
N GLU A 212 -12.04 7.13 9.92
CA GLU A 212 -10.70 7.69 10.06
C GLU A 212 -10.20 8.28 8.74
N MET A 213 -10.46 7.60 7.61
CA MET A 213 -10.13 8.08 6.27
C MET A 213 -10.87 9.39 5.97
N ILE A 214 -12.16 9.48 6.32
CA ILE A 214 -12.94 10.71 6.21
C ILE A 214 -12.30 11.85 7.02
N LYS A 215 -11.94 11.59 8.28
CA LYS A 215 -11.36 12.61 9.17
C LYS A 215 -10.05 13.17 8.61
N ILE A 216 -9.14 12.31 8.12
CA ILE A 216 -7.87 12.80 7.59
C ILE A 216 -8.02 13.50 6.24
N ASP A 217 -8.97 13.08 5.39
CA ASP A 217 -9.34 13.81 4.16
C ASP A 217 -9.83 15.23 4.49
N GLU A 218 -10.69 15.36 5.51
CA GLU A 218 -11.21 16.65 5.97
C GLU A 218 -10.13 17.54 6.60
N GLU A 219 -9.18 16.99 7.34
CA GLU A 219 -8.03 17.74 7.86
C GLU A 219 -7.08 18.22 6.75
N LEU A 220 -6.76 17.37 5.76
CA LEU A 220 -5.93 17.74 4.61
C LEU A 220 -6.60 18.81 3.74
N ALA A 221 -7.93 18.75 3.59
CA ALA A 221 -8.69 19.72 2.83
C ALA A 221 -8.57 21.15 3.38
N LYS A 222 -8.34 21.34 4.69
CA LYS A 222 -8.11 22.66 5.30
C LYS A 222 -6.87 23.37 4.74
N SER A 223 -5.90 22.59 4.24
CA SER A 223 -4.68 23.08 3.60
C SER A 223 -4.72 22.93 2.06
N ASN A 224 -5.91 22.75 1.48
CA ASN A 224 -6.10 22.48 0.04
C ASN A 224 -5.32 21.26 -0.49
N VAL A 225 -5.05 20.28 0.37
CA VAL A 225 -4.39 19.03 -0.01
C VAL A 225 -5.46 17.96 -0.24
N PRO A 226 -5.56 17.37 -1.44
CA PRO A 226 -6.46 16.24 -1.66
C PRO A 226 -5.86 14.95 -1.07
N LEU A 227 -6.70 14.11 -0.47
CA LEU A 227 -6.32 12.73 -0.20
C LEU A 227 -6.37 11.94 -1.52
N GLY A 228 -5.24 11.40 -1.94
CA GLY A 228 -5.07 10.72 -3.23
C GLY A 228 -5.40 9.23 -3.18
N VAL A 229 -4.95 8.53 -2.13
CA VAL A 229 -5.04 7.06 -2.02
C VAL A 229 -5.55 6.63 -0.64
N SER A 230 -6.40 5.61 -0.62
CA SER A 230 -6.71 4.81 0.57
C SER A 230 -6.39 3.34 0.27
N GLN A 231 -5.39 2.81 0.96
CA GLN A 231 -4.86 1.45 0.74
C GLN A 231 -5.33 0.49 1.85
N CYS A 232 -6.12 -0.52 1.51
CA CYS A 232 -6.65 -1.49 2.48
C CYS A 232 -6.48 -2.93 2.00
N GLU A 233 -6.54 -3.89 2.93
CA GLU A 233 -6.53 -5.30 2.57
C GLU A 233 -7.83 -5.64 1.83
N TYR A 234 -7.72 -6.14 0.61
CA TYR A 234 -8.90 -6.47 -0.19
C TYR A 234 -8.64 -7.64 -1.12
N SER A 235 -9.48 -8.67 -0.99
CA SER A 235 -9.48 -9.87 -1.83
C SER A 235 -10.85 -10.51 -1.84
N VAL A 236 -11.05 -11.55 -2.67
CA VAL A 236 -12.30 -12.31 -2.72
C VAL A 236 -12.70 -12.89 -1.34
N ILE A 237 -11.72 -13.18 -0.48
CA ILE A 237 -11.94 -13.71 0.87
C ILE A 237 -11.87 -12.65 1.98
N ARG A 238 -11.49 -11.41 1.64
CA ARG A 238 -11.42 -10.26 2.55
C ARG A 238 -12.12 -9.07 1.90
N ARG A 239 -13.43 -8.97 2.11
CA ARG A 239 -14.29 -7.96 1.48
C ARG A 239 -14.74 -6.85 2.44
N VAL A 240 -14.07 -6.71 3.58
CA VAL A 240 -14.41 -5.70 4.60
C VAL A 240 -14.53 -4.28 4.01
N PRO A 241 -13.55 -3.77 3.21
CA PRO A 241 -13.68 -2.44 2.60
C PRO A 241 -14.90 -2.26 1.68
N GLU A 242 -15.44 -3.35 1.13
CA GLU A 242 -16.63 -3.30 0.29
C GLU A 242 -17.91 -3.25 1.14
N VAL A 243 -18.00 -4.12 2.15
CA VAL A 243 -19.20 -4.20 3.00
C VAL A 243 -19.30 -3.04 3.99
N SER A 244 -18.18 -2.49 4.47
CA SER A 244 -18.15 -1.31 5.35
C SER A 244 -18.44 -0.01 4.61
N GLY A 245 -18.36 -0.01 3.27
CA GLY A 245 -18.62 1.17 2.44
C GLY A 245 -17.40 2.02 2.13
N MET A 246 -16.21 1.64 2.58
CA MET A 246 -14.93 2.33 2.28
C MET A 246 -14.74 2.58 0.78
N ILE A 247 -14.98 1.56 -0.06
CA ILE A 247 -14.81 1.69 -1.53
C ILE A 247 -15.79 2.73 -2.10
N ARG A 248 -17.04 2.74 -1.62
CA ARG A 248 -18.07 3.70 -2.06
C ARG A 248 -17.69 5.12 -1.69
N GLU A 249 -17.22 5.29 -0.46
CA GLU A 249 -16.85 6.58 0.08
C GLU A 249 -15.59 7.13 -0.61
N CYS A 250 -14.60 6.28 -0.89
CA CYS A 250 -13.44 6.64 -1.69
C CYS A 250 -13.87 7.18 -3.06
N LYS A 251 -14.77 6.48 -3.76
CA LYS A 251 -15.29 6.93 -5.06
C LYS A 251 -16.05 8.26 -4.95
N ARG A 252 -16.91 8.43 -3.94
CA ARG A 252 -17.66 9.68 -3.69
C ARG A 252 -16.74 10.89 -3.48
N ARG A 253 -15.61 10.68 -2.79
CA ARG A 253 -14.63 11.73 -2.47
C ARG A 253 -13.55 11.90 -3.54
N GLY A 254 -13.51 11.07 -4.59
CA GLY A 254 -12.46 11.07 -5.61
C GLY A 254 -11.11 10.56 -5.13
N ILE A 255 -11.12 9.67 -4.13
CA ILE A 255 -9.93 9.01 -3.57
C ILE A 255 -9.74 7.67 -4.30
N CYS A 256 -8.51 7.36 -4.72
CA CYS A 256 -8.20 6.08 -5.33
C CYS A 256 -8.14 5.00 -4.25
N PHE A 257 -9.04 4.02 -4.31
CA PHE A 257 -8.96 2.83 -3.47
C PHE A 257 -7.89 1.87 -4.01
N GLN A 258 -6.96 1.44 -3.16
CA GLN A 258 -5.90 0.50 -3.53
C GLN A 258 -5.96 -0.76 -2.65
N GLY A 259 -6.25 -1.91 -3.25
CA GLY A 259 -6.20 -3.20 -2.54
C GLY A 259 -4.77 -3.73 -2.39
N PHE A 260 -4.43 -4.27 -1.23
CA PHE A 260 -3.26 -5.15 -1.05
C PHE A 260 -3.67 -6.57 -0.62
N ALA A 261 -2.71 -7.50 -0.66
CA ALA A 261 -2.93 -8.92 -0.39
C ALA A 261 -4.06 -9.54 -1.23
N SER A 262 -4.22 -9.10 -2.48
CA SER A 262 -5.33 -9.47 -3.36
C SER A 262 -5.42 -10.96 -3.69
N LEU A 263 -4.33 -11.72 -3.49
CA LEU A 263 -4.29 -13.18 -3.61
C LEU A 263 -4.43 -13.91 -2.25
N GLY A 264 -4.90 -13.22 -1.21
CA GLY A 264 -5.07 -13.78 0.14
C GLY A 264 -3.76 -14.33 0.71
N GLU A 265 -2.65 -13.62 0.50
CA GLU A 265 -1.29 -14.07 0.88
C GLU A 265 -0.88 -15.41 0.25
N GLY A 266 -1.45 -15.71 -0.92
CA GLY A 266 -1.21 -16.94 -1.66
C GLY A 266 -2.27 -18.02 -1.44
N ARG A 267 -3.28 -17.80 -0.58
CA ARG A 267 -4.42 -18.72 -0.43
C ARG A 267 -5.21 -18.88 -1.74
N LEU A 268 -5.28 -17.83 -2.55
CA LEU A 268 -6.02 -17.79 -3.82
C LEU A 268 -5.20 -18.21 -5.05
N THR A 269 -4.04 -18.84 -4.87
CA THR A 269 -3.20 -19.28 -6.01
C THR A 269 -3.40 -20.74 -6.40
N GLY A 270 -4.24 -21.48 -5.66
CA GLY A 270 -4.44 -22.92 -5.86
C GLY A 270 -3.33 -23.81 -5.26
N LYS A 271 -2.25 -23.24 -4.72
CA LYS A 271 -1.10 -24.02 -4.18
C LYS A 271 -1.43 -24.91 -2.98
N TYR A 272 -2.51 -24.61 -2.26
CA TYR A 272 -2.95 -25.35 -1.06
C TYR A 272 -4.10 -26.32 -1.33
N ILE A 273 -4.55 -26.43 -2.59
CA ILE A 273 -5.55 -27.43 -2.95
C ILE A 273 -4.84 -28.78 -3.02
N GLN A 274 -5.10 -29.65 -2.06
CA GLN A 274 -4.79 -31.07 -2.23
C GLN A 274 -5.66 -31.57 -3.38
N ARG A 275 -5.04 -31.91 -4.53
CA ARG A 275 -5.75 -32.65 -5.56
C ARG A 275 -6.20 -33.97 -4.94
N ALA A 276 -7.51 -34.25 -4.96
CA ALA A 276 -8.00 -35.57 -4.60
C ALA A 276 -7.27 -36.62 -5.47
N PRO A 277 -6.83 -37.75 -4.89
CA PRO A 277 -6.22 -38.81 -5.68
C PRO A 277 -7.19 -39.27 -6.78
N GLU A 278 -6.67 -39.49 -7.99
CA GLU A 278 -7.41 -39.79 -9.23
C GLU A 278 -8.18 -41.13 -9.23
N HIS A 279 -8.41 -41.74 -8.07
CA HIS A 279 -9.00 -43.06 -7.93
C HIS A 279 -10.18 -43.08 -6.94
N SER A 280 -11.24 -42.36 -7.30
CA SER A 280 -12.60 -42.76 -6.96
C SER A 280 -13.42 -42.91 -8.23
N LYS A 281 -12.96 -43.79 -9.13
CA LYS A 281 -13.89 -44.45 -10.04
C LYS A 281 -14.75 -45.36 -9.17
N ILE A 282 -15.92 -44.85 -8.81
CA ILE A 282 -17.02 -45.65 -8.26
C ILE A 282 -17.35 -46.69 -9.34
N GLN A 283 -17.07 -47.96 -9.04
CA GLN A 283 -17.82 -49.08 -9.61
C GLN A 283 -19.14 -49.20 -8.85
#